data_AF-A0A519GUQ7-F1
#
_entry.id   AF-A0A519GUQ7-F1
#
_cell.length_a   1.000
_cell.length_b   1.000
_cell.length_c   1.000
_cell.angle_alpha   90.00
_cell.angle_beta   90.00
_cell.angle_gamma   90.00
#
_symmetry.space_group_name_H-M   'P 1'
#
loop_
_entity.id
_entity.type
_entity.pdbx_description
1 polymer ?
#
loop_
_entity_poly.entity_id
_entity_poly.type
_entity_poly.pdbx_seq_one_letter_code
_entity_poly.pdbx_strand_id
1 'polypeptide(L)'
;MTATSRLPTYFISHGGGPWPWMKKEMGPTYDKLQAALADMPRQIGRTPKAILMVSAHWEAPAFTVQASAKPSMIYDYGGFPAHTYSVHYDAPGSPELAQRVQQLIEAAGLPAALDAERGFDHGAFSPMAAIYPAADVPMVQLSLRRG
;
A
#
# COMPACT_ATOMS: atom_id res chain seq x y z
N MET A 1 23.34 -20.18 11.30
CA MET A 1 21.99 -19.72 10.88
C MET A 1 21.92 -18.23 11.15
N THR A 2 21.96 -17.37 10.12
CA THR A 2 21.72 -15.94 10.32
C THR A 2 20.27 -15.76 10.73
N ALA A 3 20.01 -15.32 11.96
CA ALA A 3 18.67 -14.98 12.41
C ALA A 3 18.05 -14.01 11.40
N THR A 4 16.97 -14.42 10.74
CA THR A 4 16.17 -13.52 9.90
C THR A 4 15.57 -12.47 10.83
N SER A 5 16.16 -11.28 10.86
CA SER A 5 15.59 -10.14 11.60
C SER A 5 14.20 -9.85 11.04
N ARG A 6 13.21 -9.82 11.94
CA ARG A 6 11.85 -9.38 11.64
C ARG A 6 11.92 -7.93 11.15
N LEU A 7 11.28 -7.63 10.02
CA LEU A 7 11.16 -6.26 9.52
C LEU A 7 10.22 -5.44 10.43
N PRO A 8 10.42 -4.12 10.53
CA PRO A 8 9.56 -3.25 11.31
C PRO A 8 8.14 -3.17 10.74
N THR A 9 7.17 -2.89 11.62
CA THR A 9 5.80 -2.51 11.25
C THR A 9 5.66 -1.01 11.45
N TYR A 10 5.08 -0.31 10.48
CA TYR A 10 4.87 1.13 10.53
C TYR A 10 3.37 1.46 10.56
N PHE A 11 3.04 2.54 11.26
CA PHE A 11 1.77 3.24 11.14
C PHE A 11 2.05 4.59 10.50
N ILE A 12 1.51 4.83 9.31
CA ILE A 12 1.85 6.00 8.48
C ILE A 12 0.59 6.78 8.12
N SER A 13 0.74 8.08 7.95
CA SER A 13 -0.23 8.88 7.18
C SER A 13 -0.01 8.62 5.70
N HIS A 14 -1.09 8.38 4.94
CA HIS A 14 -1.03 8.31 3.48
C HIS A 14 -1.04 9.70 2.81
N GLY A 15 -1.29 10.75 3.61
CA GLY A 15 -1.52 12.13 3.13
C GLY A 15 -2.84 12.26 2.35
N GLY A 16 -3.17 13.47 1.89
CA GLY A 16 -4.29 13.63 0.97
C GLY A 16 -3.96 13.00 -0.38
N GLY A 17 -4.86 12.21 -0.96
CA GLY A 17 -4.73 11.83 -2.36
C GLY A 17 -4.72 13.09 -3.22
N PRO A 18 -3.93 13.21 -4.30
CA PRO A 18 -2.71 12.51 -4.71
C PRO A 18 -1.46 13.40 -4.51
N TRP A 19 -1.14 13.72 -3.25
CA TRP A 19 -0.12 14.72 -2.90
C TRP A 19 1.26 14.58 -3.56
N PRO A 20 1.82 13.38 -3.86
CA PRO A 20 3.14 13.27 -4.48
C PRO A 20 3.21 13.94 -5.87
N TRP A 21 2.08 14.03 -6.57
CA TRP A 21 1.94 14.63 -7.91
C TRP A 21 1.37 16.05 -7.87
N MET A 22 1.23 16.63 -6.69
CA MET A 22 0.65 17.96 -6.46
C MET A 22 1.60 18.94 -5.78
N LYS A 23 2.91 18.71 -5.88
CA LYS A 23 3.91 19.54 -5.18
C LYS A 23 3.85 21.02 -5.59
N LYS A 24 3.47 21.32 -6.83
CA LYS A 24 3.34 22.70 -7.32
C LYS A 24 2.14 23.41 -6.69
N GLU A 25 1.04 22.69 -6.54
CA GLU A 25 -0.24 23.17 -6.04
C GLU A 25 -0.26 23.25 -4.50
N MET A 26 0.41 22.31 -3.82
CA MET A 26 0.37 22.16 -2.37
C MET A 26 1.57 22.80 -1.65
N GLY A 27 2.62 23.19 -2.38
CA GLY A 27 3.84 23.74 -1.79
C GLY A 27 4.43 22.82 -0.71
N PRO A 28 4.89 23.36 0.43
CA PRO A 28 5.61 22.60 1.44
C PRO A 28 4.71 21.76 2.37
N THR A 29 3.40 21.71 2.11
CA THR A 29 2.39 21.09 3.00
C THR A 29 2.75 19.65 3.38
N TYR A 30 3.34 18.88 2.46
CA TYR A 30 3.68 17.47 2.67
C TYR A 30 5.17 17.19 2.82
N ASP A 31 6.04 18.20 2.91
CA ASP A 31 7.50 18.01 2.92
C ASP A 31 7.97 17.12 4.07
N LYS A 32 7.40 17.32 5.27
CA LYS A 32 7.71 16.49 6.45
C LYS A 32 7.28 15.03 6.25
N LEU A 33 6.10 14.82 5.67
CA LEU A 33 5.59 13.48 5.37
C LEU A 33 6.48 12.81 4.31
N GLN A 34 6.80 13.52 3.23
CA GLN A 34 7.67 13.04 2.18
C GLN A 34 9.04 12.62 2.73
N ALA A 35 9.66 13.46 3.55
CA ALA A 35 10.96 13.17 4.15
C ALA A 35 10.90 11.93 5.07
N ALA A 36 9.86 11.80 5.89
CA ALA A 36 9.69 10.65 6.76
C ALA A 36 9.49 9.34 5.98
N LEU A 37 8.65 9.37 4.94
CA LEU A 37 8.39 8.21 4.07
C LEU A 37 9.63 7.80 3.27
N ALA A 38 10.35 8.77 2.69
CA ALA A 38 11.56 8.53 1.91
C ALA A 38 12.74 8.01 2.76
N ASP A 39 12.73 8.24 4.08
CA ASP A 39 13.74 7.71 5.01
C ASP A 39 13.50 6.25 5.39
N MET A 40 12.28 5.71 5.17
CA MET A 40 11.91 4.36 5.60
C MET A 40 12.81 3.26 5.00
N PRO A 41 13.19 3.25 3.70
CA PRO A 41 14.09 2.23 3.17
C PRO A 41 15.44 2.19 3.91
N ARG A 42 15.96 3.35 4.32
CA ARG A 42 17.19 3.44 5.14
C ARG A 42 16.97 2.85 6.53
N GLN A 43 15.83 3.13 7.17
CA GLN A 43 15.49 2.56 8.49
C GLN A 43 15.31 1.04 8.44
N ILE A 44 14.73 0.51 7.36
CA ILE A 44 14.56 -0.93 7.13
C ILE A 44 15.91 -1.61 6.87
N GLY A 45 16.85 -0.89 6.24
CA GLY A 45 18.23 -1.34 6.01
C GLY A 45 18.39 -2.35 4.87
N ARG A 46 17.29 -2.74 4.21
CA ARG A 46 17.26 -3.59 3.02
C ARG A 46 15.93 -3.44 2.29
N THR A 47 15.90 -3.75 1.00
CA THR A 47 14.64 -3.84 0.27
C THR A 47 13.83 -5.05 0.75
N PRO A 48 12.58 -4.87 1.19
CA PRO A 48 11.71 -5.98 1.55
C PRO A 48 11.36 -6.81 0.31
N LYS A 49 11.12 -8.11 0.51
CA LYS A 49 10.68 -9.01 -0.58
C LYS A 49 9.25 -8.72 -1.05
N ALA A 50 8.43 -8.21 -0.13
CA ALA A 50 7.08 -7.75 -0.40
C ALA A 50 6.60 -6.88 0.78
N ILE A 51 5.55 -6.11 0.54
CA ILE A 51 4.88 -5.25 1.52
C ILE A 51 3.45 -5.74 1.68
N LEU A 52 3.03 -5.93 2.94
CA LEU A 52 1.62 -6.04 3.29
C LEU A 52 1.17 -4.70 3.84
N MET A 53 0.18 -4.09 3.20
CA MET A 53 -0.40 -2.83 3.64
C MET A 53 -1.85 -3.01 4.07
N VAL A 54 -2.19 -2.55 5.28
CA VAL A 54 -3.59 -2.46 5.71
C VAL A 54 -4.10 -1.10 5.28
N SER A 55 -5.03 -1.04 4.33
CA SER A 55 -5.54 0.23 3.81
C SER A 55 -6.80 0.69 4.56
N ALA A 56 -6.80 1.94 5.02
CA ALA A 56 -7.97 2.58 5.62
C ALA A 56 -9.08 2.91 4.59
N HIS A 57 -8.77 2.82 3.29
CA HIS A 57 -9.73 3.07 2.20
C HIS A 57 -10.43 1.80 1.72
N TRP A 58 -10.23 0.70 2.43
CA TRP A 58 -10.84 -0.57 2.08
C TRP A 58 -11.49 -1.23 3.28
N GLU A 59 -12.82 -1.25 3.27
CA GLU A 59 -13.61 -2.08 4.16
C GLU A 59 -14.28 -3.21 3.39
N ALA A 60 -14.31 -4.41 3.98
CA ALA A 60 -15.01 -5.56 3.44
C ALA A 60 -15.70 -6.38 4.55
N PRO A 61 -16.72 -7.21 4.23
CA PRO A 61 -17.43 -8.02 5.23
C PRO A 61 -16.52 -9.05 5.95
N ALA A 62 -15.48 -9.54 5.28
CA ALA A 62 -14.42 -10.38 5.82
C ALA A 62 -13.07 -9.68 5.64
N PHE A 63 -12.03 -10.12 6.35
CA PHE A 63 -10.68 -9.64 6.08
C PHE A 63 -10.28 -10.05 4.66
N THR A 64 -10.31 -9.10 3.74
CA THR A 64 -10.13 -9.40 2.31
C THR A 64 -8.74 -8.97 1.88
N VAL A 65 -8.03 -9.86 1.19
CA VAL A 65 -6.65 -9.66 0.75
C VAL A 65 -6.64 -9.47 -0.76
N GLN A 66 -5.97 -8.43 -1.24
CA GLN A 66 -5.73 -8.23 -2.66
C GLN A 66 -4.86 -9.37 -3.22
N ALA A 67 -5.31 -10.02 -4.30
CA ALA A 67 -4.65 -11.18 -4.89
C ALA A 67 -4.23 -11.01 -6.36
N SER A 68 -4.49 -9.84 -6.96
CA SER A 68 -4.04 -9.55 -8.33
C SER A 68 -2.51 -9.52 -8.42
N ALA A 69 -1.93 -10.19 -9.42
CA ALA A 69 -0.50 -10.12 -9.71
C ALA A 69 -0.08 -8.79 -10.36
N LYS A 70 -1.02 -8.12 -11.02
CA LYS A 70 -0.81 -6.80 -11.65
C LYS A 70 -2.02 -5.92 -11.31
N PRO A 71 -2.06 -5.33 -10.09
CA PRO A 71 -3.17 -4.51 -9.66
C PRO A 71 -3.41 -3.31 -10.59
N SER A 72 -4.68 -2.98 -10.80
CA SER A 72 -5.08 -1.72 -11.42
C SER A 72 -4.96 -0.55 -10.42
N MET A 73 -5.23 0.67 -10.87
CA MET A 73 -5.33 1.85 -10.00
C MET A 73 -6.79 2.08 -9.59
N ILE A 74 -7.02 2.42 -8.32
CA ILE A 74 -8.30 2.91 -7.80
C ILE A 74 -8.12 4.37 -7.40
N TYR A 75 -8.76 5.29 -8.12
CA TYR A 75 -8.74 6.71 -7.80
C TYR A 75 -9.94 7.09 -6.90
N ASP A 76 -9.82 6.78 -5.62
CA ASP A 76 -10.82 7.00 -4.57
C ASP A 76 -10.73 8.39 -3.90
N TYR A 77 -10.35 9.40 -4.69
CA TYR A 77 -10.34 10.82 -4.31
C TYR A 77 -10.96 11.70 -5.39
N GLY A 78 -11.45 12.89 -5.00
CA GLY A 78 -12.20 13.80 -5.88
C GLY A 78 -11.71 15.24 -5.79
N GLY A 79 -11.96 16.03 -6.85
CA GLY A 79 -11.72 17.48 -6.86
C GLY A 79 -10.30 17.92 -7.21
N PHE A 80 -9.49 17.01 -7.76
CA PHE A 80 -8.08 17.27 -8.10
C PHE A 80 -7.87 17.49 -9.61
N PRO A 81 -6.71 18.06 -10.02
CA PRO A 81 -6.40 18.25 -11.43
C PRO A 81 -6.44 16.96 -12.25
N ALA A 82 -6.87 17.04 -13.51
CA ALA A 82 -7.08 15.86 -14.37
C ALA A 82 -5.85 14.95 -14.51
N HIS A 83 -4.63 15.51 -14.50
CA HIS A 83 -3.40 14.73 -14.63
C HIS A 83 -3.22 13.71 -13.50
N THR A 84 -3.79 13.98 -12.32
CA THR A 84 -3.63 13.10 -11.18
C THR A 84 -4.40 11.79 -11.33
N TYR A 85 -5.44 11.76 -12.16
CA TYR A 85 -6.21 10.55 -12.49
C TYR A 85 -5.56 9.71 -13.60
N SER A 86 -4.37 10.10 -14.07
CA SER A 86 -3.58 9.36 -15.06
C SER A 86 -2.28 8.80 -14.48
N VAL A 87 -2.05 8.97 -13.17
CA VAL A 87 -0.82 8.51 -12.52
C VAL A 87 -0.88 7.01 -12.26
N HIS A 88 0.21 6.31 -12.54
CA HIS A 88 0.31 4.87 -12.31
C HIS A 88 1.43 4.58 -11.33
N TYR A 89 1.17 3.65 -10.41
CA TYR A 89 2.16 3.08 -9.50
C TYR A 89 2.20 1.56 -9.76
N ASP A 90 3.03 1.15 -10.71
CA ASP A 90 3.03 -0.19 -11.31
C ASP A 90 3.73 -1.26 -10.47
N ALA A 91 3.65 -1.16 -9.13
CA ALA A 91 4.19 -2.17 -8.26
C ALA A 91 3.52 -3.52 -8.50
N PRO A 92 4.30 -4.62 -8.60
CA PRO A 92 3.71 -5.93 -8.78
C PRO A 92 2.89 -6.31 -7.55
N GLY A 93 1.79 -7.04 -7.76
CA GLY A 93 1.14 -7.74 -6.67
C GLY A 93 1.93 -8.98 -6.25
N SER A 94 1.48 -9.67 -5.20
CA SER A 94 2.06 -10.94 -4.78
C SER A 94 0.96 -11.95 -4.42
N PRO A 95 0.51 -12.78 -5.38
CA PRO A 95 -0.49 -13.81 -5.12
C PRO A 95 -0.05 -14.82 -4.03
N GLU A 96 1.25 -15.13 -3.97
CA GLU A 96 1.83 -15.98 -2.92
C GLU A 96 1.67 -15.36 -1.53
N LEU A 97 2.02 -14.07 -1.38
CA LEU A 97 1.81 -13.36 -0.12
C LEU A 97 0.32 -13.27 0.21
N ALA A 98 -0.54 -13.00 -0.77
CA ALA A 98 -1.98 -12.89 -0.56
C ALA A 98 -2.58 -14.18 0.03
N GLN A 99 -2.24 -15.33 -0.57
CA GLN A 99 -2.62 -16.64 -0.07
C GLN A 99 -2.07 -16.90 1.34
N ARG A 100 -0.81 -16.55 1.59
CA ARG A 100 -0.21 -16.72 2.92
C ARG A 100 -0.92 -15.89 3.99
N VAL A 101 -1.30 -14.66 3.67
CA VAL A 101 -2.04 -13.78 4.59
C VAL A 101 -3.42 -14.36 4.88
N GLN A 102 -4.16 -14.77 3.85
CA GLN A 102 -5.47 -15.42 4.02
C GLN A 102 -5.38 -16.64 4.97
N GLN A 103 -4.44 -17.55 4.69
CA GLN A 103 -4.25 -18.76 5.50
C GLN A 103 -3.96 -18.44 6.97
N LEU A 104 -3.17 -17.39 7.25
CA LEU A 104 -2.86 -16.98 8.62
C LEU A 104 -4.08 -16.40 9.35
N ILE A 105 -4.94 -15.67 8.64
CA ILE A 105 -6.17 -15.10 9.20
C ILE A 105 -7.18 -16.23 9.48
N GLU A 106 -7.36 -17.16 8.55
CA GLU A 106 -8.24 -18.33 8.72
C GLU A 106 -7.75 -19.24 9.86
N ALA A 107 -6.44 -19.46 9.97
CA ALA A 107 -5.85 -20.23 11.07
C ALA A 107 -6.06 -19.57 12.45
N ALA A 108 -6.29 -18.25 12.48
CA ALA A 108 -6.67 -17.51 13.69
C ALA A 108 -8.19 -17.56 13.98
N GLY A 109 -8.98 -18.30 13.18
CA GLY A 109 -10.43 -18.42 13.34
C GLY A 109 -11.22 -17.20 12.86
N LEU A 110 -10.61 -16.34 12.03
CA LEU A 110 -11.24 -15.14 11.48
C LEU A 110 -11.65 -15.38 10.02
N PRO A 111 -12.79 -14.82 9.56
CA PRO A 111 -13.19 -14.94 8.16
C PRO A 111 -12.24 -14.14 7.27
N ALA A 112 -11.73 -14.78 6.21
CA ALA A 112 -10.87 -14.17 5.21
C ALA A 112 -11.39 -14.42 3.79
N ALA A 113 -11.02 -13.54 2.87
CA ALA A 113 -11.30 -13.69 1.44
C ALA A 113 -10.13 -13.17 0.60
N LEU A 114 -10.09 -13.57 -0.66
CA LEU A 114 -9.18 -13.01 -1.66
C LEU A 114 -9.98 -12.20 -2.68
N ASP A 115 -9.44 -11.06 -3.11
CA ASP A 115 -9.98 -10.24 -4.18
C ASP A 115 -8.93 -10.13 -5.31
N ALA A 116 -9.20 -10.81 -6.42
CA ALA A 116 -8.30 -10.85 -7.58
C ALA A 116 -8.44 -9.61 -8.48
N GLU A 117 -9.43 -8.76 -8.26
CA GLU A 117 -9.72 -7.58 -9.08
C GLU A 117 -9.34 -6.27 -8.37
N ARG A 118 -9.14 -6.30 -7.04
CA ARG A 118 -8.74 -5.13 -6.24
C ARG A 118 -7.48 -4.47 -6.80
N GLY A 119 -7.60 -3.20 -7.17
CA GLY A 119 -6.49 -2.30 -7.49
C GLY A 119 -5.90 -1.60 -6.25
N PHE A 120 -4.83 -0.83 -6.45
CA PHE A 120 -4.25 0.05 -5.44
C PHE A 120 -5.10 1.30 -5.25
N ASP A 121 -5.61 1.50 -4.03
CA ASP A 121 -6.23 2.77 -3.63
C ASP A 121 -5.19 3.82 -3.26
N HIS A 122 -5.58 5.09 -3.14
CA HIS A 122 -4.63 6.16 -2.88
C HIS A 122 -3.95 6.05 -1.51
N GLY A 123 -4.63 5.42 -0.55
CA GLY A 123 -4.04 5.06 0.74
C GLY A 123 -2.79 4.19 0.57
N ALA A 124 -2.77 3.39 -0.48
CA ALA A 124 -1.63 2.55 -0.82
C ALA A 124 -0.62 3.22 -1.75
N PHE A 125 -1.03 3.62 -2.96
CA PHE A 125 -0.04 4.06 -3.95
C PHE A 125 0.58 5.43 -3.65
N SER A 126 -0.13 6.32 -2.94
CA SER A 126 0.37 7.67 -2.65
C SER A 126 1.58 7.66 -1.71
N PRO A 127 1.54 7.05 -0.51
CA PRO A 127 2.73 6.97 0.33
C PRO A 127 3.82 6.12 -0.33
N MET A 128 3.44 5.07 -1.05
CA MET A 128 4.40 4.17 -1.70
C MET A 128 5.20 4.84 -2.82
N ALA A 129 4.62 5.80 -3.54
CA ALA A 129 5.35 6.63 -4.50
C ALA A 129 6.47 7.47 -3.83
N ALA A 130 6.39 7.72 -2.52
CA ALA A 130 7.47 8.37 -1.77
C ALA A 130 8.45 7.37 -1.13
N ILE A 131 7.97 6.22 -0.66
CA ILE A 131 8.81 5.20 -0.03
C ILE A 131 9.66 4.44 -1.06
N TYR A 132 9.04 3.95 -2.14
CA TYR A 132 9.68 3.16 -3.20
C TYR A 132 9.26 3.71 -4.59
N PRO A 133 9.80 4.84 -5.02
CA PRO A 133 9.37 5.53 -6.25
C PRO A 133 9.57 4.72 -7.54
N ALA A 134 10.45 3.73 -7.53
CA ALA A 134 10.67 2.82 -8.66
C ALA A 134 9.53 1.81 -8.88
N ALA A 135 8.62 1.66 -7.91
CA ALA A 135 7.51 0.71 -7.95
C ALA A 135 7.95 -0.73 -8.28
N ASP A 136 9.09 -1.15 -7.74
CA ASP A 136 9.69 -2.47 -7.99
C ASP A 136 9.52 -3.46 -6.82
N VAL A 137 9.02 -2.98 -5.68
CA VAL A 137 8.74 -3.81 -4.51
C VAL A 137 7.31 -4.37 -4.57
N PRO A 138 7.12 -5.71 -4.54
CA PRO A 138 5.80 -6.29 -4.54
C PRO A 138 4.94 -5.83 -3.35
N MET A 139 3.66 -5.57 -3.59
CA MET A 139 2.74 -5.10 -2.56
C MET A 139 1.40 -5.81 -2.60
N VAL A 140 0.84 -6.06 -1.43
CA VAL A 140 -0.51 -6.61 -1.22
C VAL A 140 -1.24 -5.74 -0.22
N GLN A 141 -2.48 -5.39 -0.52
CA GLN A 141 -3.38 -4.72 0.42
C GLN A 141 -4.22 -5.73 1.22
N LEU A 142 -4.55 -5.37 2.45
CA LEU A 142 -5.52 -6.02 3.33
C LEU A 142 -6.59 -5.01 3.73
N SER A 143 -7.85 -5.40 3.60
CA SER A 143 -8.99 -4.61 4.04
C SER A 143 -9.09 -4.54 5.57
N LEU A 144 -9.76 -3.50 6.06
CA LEU A 144 -10.43 -3.53 7.34
C LEU A 144 -11.68 -4.42 7.24
N ARG A 145 -12.07 -5.03 8.35
CA ARG A 145 -13.36 -5.73 8.44
C ARG A 145 -14.42 -4.70 8.83
N ARG A 146 -15.50 -4.61 8.05
CA ARG A 146 -16.68 -3.82 8.42
C ARG A 146 -17.26 -4.34 9.74
N GLY A 147 -17.58 -3.41 10.64
CA GLY A 147 -18.18 -3.68 11.96
C GLY A 147 -19.59 -4.23 11.87
#